data_AF-A0A969KR97-F1
#
_entry.id   AF-A0A969KR97-F1
#
_cell.length_a   1.000
_cell.length_b   1.000
_cell.length_c   1.000
_cell.angle_alpha   90.00
_cell.angle_beta   90.00
_cell.angle_gamma   90.00
#
_symmetry.space_group_name_H-M   'P 1'
#
loop_
_entity.id
_entity.type
_entity.pdbx_description
1 polymer ?
#
loop_
_entity_poly.entity_id
_entity_poly.type
_entity_poly.pdbx_seq_one_letter_code
_entity_poly.pdbx_strand_id
1 'polypeptide(L)'
;MTPVILPVPMWAFTWSEYDPHQVLALTIDGSLHTIDGETGEILGSVAVVDAFELPQQGEEGVLRPALTAAGDMAYISSPNTGEVVEVHVPHLEVDRRLAVEGAPFSLAPFGAMADPHAHDHEEEAADGYEHEEHADEHGHHHGEFDPHVWHDVANAMAMVEAIRDALSAADPANAEAYAANAEAYLAELAELDGWVTAQIERIPSERRKLVTAHDTFGYFTQRYGLEVVGTALGSLSTEAADPSAGELAALIEQIQAEGVSALFAENVSNPALIERIAQETGVKVGEPLYTDALGAEGSDSATYIEMVRHNVNAIVAALSE
;
A
#
# COMPACT_ATOMS: atom_id res chain seq x y z
N MET A 1 2.73 30.86 8.33
CA MET A 1 3.67 30.38 7.31
C MET A 1 3.74 31.34 6.15
N THR A 2 4.89 31.40 5.48
CA THR A 2 5.04 32.02 4.15
C THR A 2 4.60 30.99 3.10
N PRO A 3 3.91 31.35 2.01
CA PRO A 3 3.65 30.41 0.92
C PRO A 3 4.98 29.96 0.29
N VAL A 4 5.23 28.64 0.29
CA VAL A 4 6.36 28.06 -0.43
C VAL A 4 6.11 28.21 -1.93
N ILE A 5 7.09 28.71 -2.67
CA ILE A 5 7.05 28.78 -4.13
C ILE A 5 8.15 27.86 -4.66
N LEU A 6 7.75 26.64 -5.03
CA LEU A 6 8.63 25.70 -5.73
C LEU A 6 9.01 26.24 -7.12
N PRO A 7 10.19 25.89 -7.66
CA PRO A 7 10.65 26.39 -8.96
C PRO A 7 9.79 25.89 -10.13
N VAL A 8 9.10 24.75 -9.94
CA VAL A 8 8.22 24.07 -10.90
C VAL A 8 7.08 23.37 -10.13
N PRO A 9 5.99 22.94 -10.81
CA PRO A 9 4.96 22.11 -10.20
C PRO A 9 5.46 20.82 -9.55
N MET A 10 4.67 20.32 -8.61
CA MET A 10 4.99 19.17 -7.75
C MET A 10 4.23 17.92 -8.22
N TRP A 11 4.87 16.75 -8.18
CA TRP A 11 4.23 15.44 -8.36
C TRP A 11 3.67 14.90 -7.05
N ALA A 12 4.51 14.87 -6.01
CA ALA A 12 4.21 14.30 -4.72
C ALA A 12 5.00 15.01 -3.62
N PHE A 13 4.55 14.92 -2.38
CA PHE A 13 5.30 15.34 -1.21
C PHE A 13 5.01 14.41 -0.02
N THR A 14 5.93 14.42 0.95
CA THR A 14 5.75 13.82 2.27
C THR A 14 6.51 14.64 3.30
N TRP A 15 6.32 14.36 4.60
CA TRP A 15 7.21 14.87 5.64
C TRP A 15 8.44 13.96 5.75
N SER A 16 9.57 14.54 6.14
CA SER A 16 10.78 13.78 6.42
C SER A 16 10.63 13.05 7.75
N GLU A 17 10.73 11.72 7.76
CA GLU A 17 10.73 10.94 9.01
C GLU A 17 11.98 11.21 9.86
N TYR A 18 13.07 11.65 9.24
CA TYR A 18 14.30 12.08 9.93
C TYR A 18 14.12 13.39 10.72
N ASP A 19 13.36 14.35 10.17
CA ASP A 19 13.12 15.65 10.79
C ASP A 19 11.70 16.14 10.47
N PRO A 20 10.76 16.11 11.44
CA PRO A 20 9.37 16.48 11.21
C PRO A 20 9.17 17.98 10.93
N HIS A 21 10.22 18.81 11.02
CA HIS A 21 10.18 20.20 10.54
C HIS A 21 10.52 20.31 9.04
N GLN A 22 10.82 19.21 8.34
CA GLN A 22 11.18 19.20 6.92
C GLN A 22 10.12 18.52 6.04
N VAL A 23 9.76 19.17 4.94
CA VAL A 23 8.93 18.61 3.85
C VAL A 23 9.84 18.16 2.70
N LEU A 24 9.59 16.97 2.18
CA LEU A 24 10.22 16.42 0.98
C LEU A 24 9.25 16.55 -0.18
N ALA A 25 9.63 17.27 -1.25
CA ALA A 25 8.78 17.51 -2.41
C ALA A 25 9.47 17.05 -3.70
N LEU A 26 8.83 16.12 -4.42
CA LEU A 26 9.27 15.67 -5.74
C LEU A 26 8.58 16.49 -6.83
N THR A 27 9.34 17.16 -7.69
CA THR A 27 8.82 18.03 -8.75
C THR A 27 8.76 17.38 -10.13
N ILE A 28 7.99 17.99 -11.03
CA ILE A 28 7.76 17.46 -12.39
C ILE A 28 9.04 17.42 -13.27
N ASP A 29 10.10 18.11 -12.86
CA ASP A 29 11.40 18.12 -13.54
C ASP A 29 12.37 17.03 -13.01
N GLY A 30 11.91 16.14 -12.12
CA GLY A 30 12.74 15.06 -11.57
C GLY A 30 13.62 15.47 -10.40
N SER A 31 13.39 16.64 -9.80
CA SER A 31 14.10 17.08 -8.59
C SER A 31 13.37 16.66 -7.31
N LEU A 32 14.12 16.16 -6.32
CA LEU A 32 13.66 16.12 -4.93
C LEU A 32 14.17 17.39 -4.22
N HIS A 33 13.27 18.12 -3.58
CA HIS A 33 13.57 19.26 -2.71
C HIS A 33 13.34 18.90 -1.24
N THR A 34 14.24 19.34 -0.38
CA THR A 34 14.04 19.37 1.08
C THR A 34 13.73 20.80 1.50
N ILE A 35 12.66 21.01 2.26
CA ILE A 35 12.07 22.32 2.54
C ILE A 35 11.81 22.45 4.05
N ASP A 36 12.16 23.57 4.65
CA ASP A 36 11.77 23.92 6.02
C ASP A 36 10.26 24.24 6.07
N GLY A 37 9.50 23.45 6.83
CA GLY A 37 8.04 23.51 6.90
C GLY A 37 7.46 24.68 7.69
N GLU A 38 8.27 25.39 8.49
CA GLU A 38 7.82 26.56 9.26
C GLU A 38 7.98 27.87 8.46
N THR A 39 9.13 28.00 7.80
CA THR A 39 9.57 29.20 7.08
C THR A 39 9.24 29.15 5.59
N GLY A 40 9.26 27.96 4.98
CA GLY A 40 9.16 27.74 3.54
C GLY A 40 10.48 27.86 2.77
N GLU A 41 11.64 27.83 3.43
CA GLU A 41 12.96 27.87 2.78
C GLU A 41 13.33 26.51 2.18
N ILE A 42 13.77 26.48 0.92
CA ILE A 42 14.30 25.26 0.28
C ILE A 42 15.71 25.04 0.81
N LEU A 43 15.87 24.08 1.71
CA LEU A 43 17.11 23.71 2.38
C LEU A 43 18.10 23.00 1.45
N GLY A 44 17.59 22.20 0.51
CA GLY A 44 18.39 21.39 -0.39
C GLY A 44 17.61 20.92 -1.61
N SER A 45 18.31 20.50 -2.67
CA SER A 45 17.69 19.98 -3.90
C SER A 45 18.64 19.05 -4.65
N VAL A 46 18.12 17.93 -5.16
CA VAL A 46 18.89 16.95 -5.95
C VAL A 46 18.05 16.41 -7.11
N ALA A 47 18.66 16.27 -8.30
CA ALA A 47 18.02 15.63 -9.44
C ALA A 47 18.07 14.10 -9.26
N VAL A 48 16.92 13.49 -8.96
CA VAL A 48 16.83 12.05 -8.63
C VAL A 48 16.64 11.21 -9.88
N VAL A 49 15.82 11.67 -10.81
CA VAL A 49 15.48 11.03 -12.10
C VAL A 49 15.63 12.04 -13.24
N ASP A 50 15.70 11.57 -14.49
CA ASP A 50 15.53 12.46 -15.65
C ASP A 50 14.10 13.03 -15.68
N ALA A 51 13.97 14.30 -16.07
CA ALA A 51 12.67 14.95 -16.23
C ALA A 51 11.79 14.15 -17.22
N PHE A 52 10.64 13.69 -16.74
CA PHE A 52 9.71 12.87 -17.51
C PHE A 52 9.29 13.56 -18.82
N GLU A 53 8.98 12.77 -19.87
CA GLU A 53 8.09 13.29 -20.90
C GLU A 53 6.77 13.65 -20.22
N LEU A 54 6.53 14.97 -20.08
CA LEU A 54 5.38 15.46 -19.33
C LEU A 54 4.10 14.93 -19.99
N PRO A 55 3.23 14.21 -19.25
CA PRO A 55 1.90 13.92 -19.77
C PRO A 55 1.23 15.23 -20.13
N GLN A 56 0.56 15.27 -21.30
CA GLN A 56 -0.25 16.44 -21.60
C GLN A 56 -1.39 16.49 -20.58
N GLN A 57 -1.65 17.68 -20.02
CA GLN A 57 -2.65 17.81 -18.95
C GLN A 57 -4.02 17.32 -19.45
N GLY A 58 -4.47 16.18 -18.92
CA GLY A 58 -5.69 15.50 -19.34
C GLY A 58 -5.50 14.12 -19.97
N GLU A 59 -4.28 13.61 -20.13
CA GLU A 59 -4.04 12.22 -20.55
C GLU A 59 -4.23 11.26 -19.35
N GLU A 60 -5.38 10.57 -19.32
CA GLU A 60 -5.63 9.44 -18.41
C GLU A 60 -4.61 8.31 -18.68
N GLY A 61 -4.02 7.77 -17.62
CA GLY A 61 -3.20 6.55 -17.67
C GLY A 61 -1.69 6.70 -17.75
N VAL A 62 -1.16 7.91 -17.74
CA VAL A 62 0.30 8.09 -17.58
C VAL A 62 0.69 7.81 -16.12
N LEU A 63 1.43 6.71 -15.93
CA LEU A 63 2.00 6.27 -14.66
C LEU A 63 2.83 7.41 -14.03
N ARG A 64 2.74 7.56 -12.70
CA ARG A 64 3.40 8.65 -11.95
C ARG A 64 4.51 8.14 -11.03
N PRO A 65 5.47 9.01 -10.65
CA PRO A 65 6.48 8.66 -9.66
C PRO A 65 5.87 8.49 -8.27
N ALA A 66 6.24 7.43 -7.55
CA ALA A 66 6.01 7.36 -6.11
C ALA A 66 7.17 8.02 -5.35
N LEU A 67 6.87 8.54 -4.16
CA LEU A 67 7.84 9.07 -3.20
C LEU A 67 7.48 8.52 -1.82
N THR A 68 8.42 7.80 -1.21
CA THR A 68 8.32 7.27 0.15
C THR A 68 9.56 7.68 0.93
N ALA A 69 9.41 8.16 2.16
CA ALA A 69 10.51 8.34 3.10
C ALA A 69 10.60 7.13 4.03
N ALA A 70 11.80 6.79 4.50
CA ALA A 70 12.01 5.90 5.64
C ALA A 70 13.28 6.34 6.39
N GLY A 71 13.11 6.97 7.55
CA GLY A 71 14.21 7.61 8.30
C GLY A 71 15.03 8.60 7.45
N ASP A 72 16.36 8.43 7.46
CA ASP A 72 17.33 9.24 6.69
C ASP A 72 17.21 9.11 5.15
N MET A 73 16.38 8.21 4.62
CA MET A 73 16.31 7.90 3.19
C MET A 73 14.97 8.28 2.54
N ALA A 74 15.02 8.72 1.29
CA ALA A 74 13.86 8.82 0.41
C ALA A 74 14.03 7.90 -0.81
N TYR A 75 12.95 7.22 -1.18
CA TYR A 75 12.86 6.28 -2.29
C TYR A 75 11.92 6.86 -3.34
N ILE A 76 12.42 7.08 -4.55
CA ILE A 76 11.65 7.58 -5.69
C ILE A 76 11.59 6.51 -6.77
N SER A 77 10.38 6.11 -7.19
CA SER A 77 10.21 5.21 -8.34
C SER A 77 10.05 5.99 -9.64
N SER A 78 10.72 5.54 -10.69
CA SER A 78 10.57 6.05 -12.05
C SER A 78 9.64 5.12 -12.85
N PRO A 79 8.38 5.52 -13.10
CA PRO A 79 7.42 4.69 -13.83
C PRO A 79 7.88 4.33 -15.25
N ASN A 80 8.62 5.24 -15.89
CA ASN A 80 9.04 5.08 -17.29
C ASN A 80 10.25 4.16 -17.47
N THR A 81 11.06 3.93 -16.42
CA THR A 81 12.33 3.19 -16.53
C THR A 81 12.43 1.96 -15.62
N GLY A 82 11.52 1.78 -14.65
CA GLY A 82 11.66 0.74 -13.62
C GLY A 82 12.78 1.03 -12.61
N GLU A 83 13.32 2.25 -12.61
CA GLU A 83 14.40 2.64 -11.71
C GLU A 83 13.85 3.11 -10.36
N VAL A 84 14.33 2.54 -9.25
CA VAL A 84 14.18 3.10 -7.91
C VAL A 84 15.45 3.84 -7.53
N VAL A 85 15.30 5.08 -7.05
CA VAL A 85 16.39 5.96 -6.65
C VAL A 85 16.39 6.11 -5.13
N GLU A 86 17.48 5.71 -4.49
CA GLU A 86 17.73 5.85 -3.05
C GLU A 86 18.46 7.18 -2.80
N VAL A 87 17.89 8.06 -1.96
CA VAL A 87 18.40 9.42 -1.70
C VAL A 87 18.61 9.64 -0.21
N HIS A 88 19.83 10.02 0.18
CA HIS A 88 20.17 10.33 1.57
C HIS A 88 19.70 11.74 1.93
N VAL A 89 18.56 11.85 2.62
CA VAL A 89 17.83 13.10 2.88
C VAL A 89 18.64 14.14 3.67
N PRO A 90 19.41 13.78 4.72
CA PRO A 90 20.34 14.72 5.38
C PRO A 90 21.43 15.35 4.49
N HIS A 91 21.74 14.77 3.32
CA HIS A 91 22.84 15.20 2.45
C HIS A 91 22.40 15.65 1.04
N LEU A 92 21.19 15.32 0.61
CA LEU A 92 20.71 15.47 -0.79
C LEU A 92 21.65 14.75 -1.79
N GLU A 93 22.17 13.59 -1.41
CA GLU A 93 23.00 12.74 -2.28
C GLU A 93 22.23 11.49 -2.73
N VAL A 94 22.46 11.03 -3.97
CA VAL A 94 21.88 9.79 -4.50
C VAL A 94 22.83 8.64 -4.18
N ASP A 95 22.46 7.81 -3.21
CA ASP A 95 23.27 6.68 -2.74
C ASP A 95 23.22 5.50 -3.72
N ARG A 96 22.07 5.27 -4.35
CA ARG A 96 21.86 4.16 -5.29
C ARG A 96 20.80 4.44 -6.33
N ARG A 97 20.95 3.73 -7.46
CA ARG A 97 19.90 3.51 -8.45
C ARG A 97 19.76 2.00 -8.68
N LEU A 98 18.53 1.50 -8.56
CA LEU A 98 18.16 0.10 -8.70
C LEU A 98 17.25 -0.03 -9.92
N ALA A 99 17.73 -0.68 -10.98
CA ALA A 99 16.89 -1.03 -12.13
C ALA A 99 16.09 -2.30 -11.81
N VAL A 100 14.77 -2.20 -11.77
CA VAL A 100 13.85 -3.34 -11.66
C VAL A 100 13.47 -3.78 -13.08
N GLU A 101 13.72 -5.05 -13.43
CA GLU A 101 13.28 -5.59 -14.72
C GLU A 101 11.79 -5.95 -14.66
N GLY A 102 10.99 -5.27 -15.50
CA GLY A 102 9.53 -5.25 -15.40
C GLY A 102 9.05 -3.90 -14.87
N ALA A 103 7.99 -3.34 -15.46
CA ALA A 103 7.48 -2.02 -15.08
C ALA A 103 7.04 -2.02 -13.61
N PRO A 104 7.37 -0.98 -12.81
CA PRO A 104 7.26 -1.03 -11.36
C PRO A 104 5.78 -0.92 -10.95
N PHE A 105 5.24 -1.85 -10.14
CA PHE A 105 5.58 -2.05 -8.73
C PHE A 105 5.47 -0.77 -7.93
N SER A 106 4.34 -0.61 -7.21
CA SER A 106 4.32 0.31 -6.07
C SER A 106 5.29 -0.21 -5.01
N LEU A 107 6.08 0.68 -4.41
CA LEU A 107 6.91 0.34 -3.26
C LEU A 107 6.01 0.25 -2.03
N ALA A 108 5.57 -0.95 -1.68
CA ALA A 108 5.04 -1.22 -0.34
C ALA A 108 6.21 -1.19 0.66
N PRO A 109 6.22 -0.25 1.63
CA PRO A 109 7.34 -0.08 2.54
C PRO A 109 7.30 -1.13 3.66
N PHE A 110 7.83 -2.31 3.37
CA PHE A 110 8.07 -3.37 4.36
C PHE A 110 8.88 -2.83 5.55
N GLY A 111 8.21 -2.57 6.68
CA GLY A 111 8.84 -2.26 7.97
C GLY A 111 8.55 -0.89 8.57
N ALA A 112 7.60 -0.10 8.04
CA ALA A 112 7.10 1.08 8.74
C ALA A 112 6.41 0.69 10.06
N MET A 113 7.09 0.85 11.20
CA MET A 113 6.49 0.63 12.52
C MET A 113 5.63 1.84 12.91
N ALA A 114 4.33 1.61 13.15
CA ALA A 114 3.43 2.65 13.63
C ALA A 114 3.75 3.09 15.07
N ASP A 115 3.89 4.40 15.30
CA ASP A 115 3.94 5.00 16.65
C ASP A 115 2.51 5.04 17.24
N PRO A 116 2.28 4.54 18.47
CA PRO A 116 0.94 4.39 19.06
C PRO A 116 0.31 5.70 19.59
N HIS A 117 0.60 6.86 18.98
CA HIS A 117 0.18 8.18 19.47
C HIS A 117 -0.60 9.02 18.44
N ALA A 118 -1.84 8.58 18.18
CA ALA A 118 -2.88 9.35 17.51
C ALA A 118 -3.47 10.49 18.40
N HIS A 119 -4.57 11.11 17.92
CA HIS A 119 -5.38 12.22 18.45
C HIS A 119 -5.08 13.62 17.84
N ASP A 120 -6.05 14.46 17.44
CA ASP A 120 -7.48 14.31 17.10
C ASP A 120 -8.01 15.64 16.45
N HIS A 121 -9.23 15.63 15.90
CA HIS A 121 -10.08 16.78 15.48
C HIS A 121 -9.75 17.49 14.13
N GLU A 122 -10.62 17.54 13.10
CA GLU A 122 -11.99 18.15 12.95
C GLU A 122 -11.97 19.69 12.75
N GLU A 123 -12.78 20.35 11.90
CA GLU A 123 -13.60 19.97 10.71
C GLU A 123 -14.06 21.29 9.97
N GLU A 124 -15.17 21.29 9.20
CA GLU A 124 -15.89 22.43 8.52
C GLU A 124 -15.17 23.07 7.29
N ALA A 125 -15.63 23.01 6.03
CA ALA A 125 -16.94 23.33 5.37
C ALA A 125 -17.20 24.84 5.16
N ALA A 126 -17.86 25.36 4.11
CA ALA A 126 -18.49 24.81 2.87
C ALA A 126 -18.16 25.78 1.68
N ASP A 127 -18.84 25.98 0.52
CA ASP A 127 -20.15 25.65 -0.11
C ASP A 127 -20.03 25.94 -1.65
N GLY A 128 -20.97 25.51 -2.52
CA GLY A 128 -21.20 26.24 -3.80
C GLY A 128 -21.55 25.54 -5.14
N TYR A 129 -22.70 24.82 -5.25
CA TYR A 129 -23.60 24.69 -6.44
C TYR A 129 -23.03 24.54 -7.88
N GLU A 130 -23.11 23.36 -8.53
CA GLU A 130 -24.25 22.79 -9.32
C GLU A 130 -24.19 23.05 -10.85
N HIS A 131 -24.17 21.99 -11.70
CA HIS A 131 -25.21 21.71 -12.70
C HIS A 131 -25.08 20.35 -13.45
N GLU A 132 -26.23 19.67 -13.60
CA GLU A 132 -26.70 18.74 -14.65
C GLU A 132 -25.81 17.63 -15.26
N GLU A 133 -26.23 16.39 -14.94
CA GLU A 133 -26.39 15.21 -15.82
C GLU A 133 -25.71 15.16 -17.20
N HIS A 134 -24.81 14.19 -17.37
CA HIS A 134 -24.86 13.28 -18.52
C HIS A 134 -24.38 11.89 -18.09
N ALA A 135 -25.15 10.85 -18.40
CA ALA A 135 -24.73 9.46 -18.26
C ALA A 135 -24.20 8.95 -19.60
N ASP A 136 -23.01 8.34 -19.61
CA ASP A 136 -22.64 7.19 -20.45
C ASP A 136 -21.25 6.67 -20.00
N GLU A 137 -21.03 5.35 -20.14
CA GLU A 137 -19.73 4.64 -20.11
C GLU A 137 -18.68 5.03 -19.03
N HIS A 138 -18.85 4.55 -17.80
CA HIS A 138 -17.78 4.50 -16.79
C HIS A 138 -16.66 3.51 -17.18
N GLY A 139 -15.78 3.94 -18.07
CA GLY A 139 -14.61 3.20 -18.56
C GLY A 139 -13.28 3.82 -18.12
N HIS A 140 -13.19 4.27 -16.87
CA HIS A 140 -11.98 4.91 -16.34
C HIS A 140 -11.10 3.89 -15.61
N HIS A 141 -9.82 3.86 -15.99
CA HIS A 141 -8.82 2.88 -15.54
C HIS A 141 -7.94 3.46 -14.40
N HIS A 142 -6.88 2.71 -14.07
CA HIS A 142 -5.65 3.10 -13.36
C HIS A 142 -5.64 2.87 -11.84
N GLY A 143 -4.59 2.27 -11.24
CA GLY A 143 -3.40 1.68 -11.86
C GLY A 143 -3.67 0.43 -12.72
N GLU A 144 -2.67 -0.03 -13.49
CA GLU A 144 -2.88 -1.18 -14.41
C GLU A 144 -2.76 -2.55 -13.70
N PHE A 145 -2.16 -2.61 -12.50
CA PHE A 145 -1.94 -3.85 -11.75
C PHE A 145 -2.07 -3.64 -10.23
N ASP A 146 -2.65 -4.62 -9.53
CA ASP A 146 -2.66 -4.77 -8.07
C ASP A 146 -1.21 -4.87 -7.54
N PRO A 147 -0.77 -4.01 -6.61
CA PRO A 147 0.57 -4.04 -6.04
C PRO A 147 0.74 -5.03 -4.88
N HIS A 148 -0.33 -5.56 -4.29
CA HIS A 148 -0.32 -6.28 -2.99
C HIS A 148 0.13 -7.75 -3.11
N VAL A 149 1.16 -7.97 -3.92
CA VAL A 149 1.69 -9.27 -4.35
C VAL A 149 2.06 -10.19 -3.19
N TRP A 150 2.49 -9.62 -2.06
CA TRP A 150 3.06 -10.35 -0.93
C TRP A 150 2.05 -11.15 -0.12
N HIS A 151 0.74 -10.91 -0.26
CA HIS A 151 -0.25 -11.76 0.41
C HIS A 151 -0.36 -13.16 -0.22
N ASP A 152 0.15 -13.38 -1.44
CA ASP A 152 0.53 -14.71 -1.90
C ASP A 152 1.94 -15.07 -1.36
N VAL A 153 2.02 -16.18 -0.62
CA VAL A 153 3.27 -16.65 -0.01
C VAL A 153 4.23 -17.18 -1.07
N ALA A 154 3.74 -17.67 -2.22
CA ALA A 154 4.58 -18.06 -3.35
C ALA A 154 5.26 -16.84 -4.01
N ASN A 155 4.58 -15.68 -4.05
CA ASN A 155 5.21 -14.42 -4.47
C ASN A 155 6.26 -13.97 -3.45
N ALA A 156 5.97 -14.05 -2.15
CA ALA A 156 6.95 -13.74 -1.10
C ALA A 156 8.20 -14.66 -1.18
N MET A 157 8.03 -15.94 -1.52
CA MET A 157 9.16 -16.83 -1.81
C MET A 157 9.99 -16.33 -3.01
N ALA A 158 9.36 -15.94 -4.12
CA ALA A 158 10.07 -15.38 -5.27
C ALA A 158 10.80 -14.05 -4.93
N MET A 159 10.22 -13.20 -4.07
CA MET A 159 10.88 -11.99 -3.56
C MET A 159 12.13 -12.33 -2.75
N VAL A 160 12.09 -13.37 -1.89
CA VAL A 160 13.25 -13.85 -1.13
C VAL A 160 14.36 -14.39 -2.05
N GLU A 161 14.01 -15.07 -3.14
CA GLU A 161 14.98 -15.51 -4.16
C GLU A 161 15.64 -14.31 -4.86
N ALA A 162 14.86 -13.30 -5.25
CA ALA A 162 15.38 -12.08 -5.87
C ALA A 162 16.30 -11.30 -4.92
N ILE A 163 15.93 -11.17 -3.64
CA ILE A 163 16.76 -10.53 -2.59
C ILE A 163 18.07 -11.30 -2.38
N ARG A 164 18.02 -12.64 -2.29
CA ARG A 164 19.20 -13.51 -2.20
C ARG A 164 20.18 -13.25 -3.34
N ASP A 165 19.68 -13.20 -4.57
CA ASP A 165 20.52 -13.08 -5.77
C ASP A 165 21.07 -11.67 -5.94
N ALA A 166 20.27 -10.63 -5.63
CA ALA A 166 20.72 -9.24 -5.60
C ALA A 166 21.83 -9.01 -4.54
N LEU A 167 21.64 -9.51 -3.31
CA LEU A 167 22.66 -9.43 -2.26
C LEU A 167 23.93 -10.21 -2.62
N SER A 168 23.79 -11.40 -3.22
CA SER A 168 24.93 -12.23 -3.66
C SER A 168 25.70 -11.62 -4.83
N ALA A 169 25.05 -10.80 -5.66
CA ALA A 169 25.71 -10.04 -6.72
C ALA A 169 26.39 -8.76 -6.18
N ALA A 170 25.79 -8.09 -5.20
CA ALA A 170 26.31 -6.88 -4.58
C ALA A 170 27.48 -7.14 -3.62
N ASP A 171 27.41 -8.20 -2.81
CA ASP A 171 28.49 -8.68 -1.95
C ASP A 171 28.77 -10.18 -2.17
N PRO A 172 29.56 -10.53 -3.21
CA PRO A 172 29.95 -11.92 -3.49
C PRO A 172 30.80 -12.58 -2.39
N ALA A 173 31.32 -11.83 -1.41
CA ALA A 173 32.09 -12.42 -0.30
C ALA A 173 31.18 -13.07 0.75
N ASN A 174 29.90 -12.65 0.83
CA ASN A 174 28.90 -13.19 1.75
C ASN A 174 27.80 -14.03 1.05
N ALA A 175 27.93 -14.29 -0.26
CA ALA A 175 26.97 -15.06 -1.05
C ALA A 175 26.58 -16.43 -0.45
N GLU A 176 27.53 -17.19 0.13
CA GLU A 176 27.22 -18.47 0.80
C GLU A 176 26.32 -18.27 2.04
N ALA A 177 26.44 -17.15 2.75
CA ALA A 177 25.61 -16.82 3.90
C ALA A 177 24.21 -16.34 3.47
N TYR A 178 24.10 -15.53 2.41
CA TYR A 178 22.80 -15.15 1.84
C TYR A 178 22.04 -16.37 1.30
N ALA A 179 22.73 -17.29 0.62
CA ALA A 179 22.15 -18.54 0.16
C ALA A 179 21.62 -19.41 1.30
N ALA A 180 22.41 -19.61 2.37
CA ALA A 180 22.00 -20.40 3.53
C ALA A 180 20.82 -19.77 4.31
N ASN A 181 20.82 -18.44 4.47
CA ASN A 181 19.72 -17.72 5.12
C ASN A 181 18.42 -17.80 4.28
N ALA A 182 18.54 -17.65 2.95
CA ALA A 182 17.40 -17.77 2.05
C ALA A 182 16.86 -19.21 1.99
N GLU A 183 17.72 -20.23 1.96
CA GLU A 183 17.30 -21.65 2.01
C GLU A 183 16.49 -21.96 3.29
N ALA A 184 16.93 -21.45 4.44
CA ALA A 184 16.20 -21.59 5.70
C ALA A 184 14.82 -20.89 5.65
N TYR A 185 14.79 -19.61 5.25
CA TYR A 185 13.55 -18.84 5.26
C TYR A 185 12.54 -19.31 4.19
N LEU A 186 13.01 -19.76 3.02
CA LEU A 186 12.15 -20.37 1.99
C LEU A 186 11.50 -21.67 2.48
N ALA A 187 12.13 -22.43 3.38
CA ALA A 187 11.50 -23.58 4.02
C ALA A 187 10.38 -23.17 4.98
N GLU A 188 10.59 -22.11 5.77
CA GLU A 188 9.54 -21.54 6.65
C GLU A 188 8.35 -20.99 5.85
N LEU A 189 8.61 -20.34 4.71
CA LEU A 189 7.56 -19.86 3.80
C LEU A 189 6.82 -21.03 3.10
N ALA A 190 7.50 -22.11 2.74
CA ALA A 190 6.86 -23.30 2.19
C ALA A 190 5.96 -24.02 3.23
N GLU A 191 6.37 -24.05 4.50
CA GLU A 191 5.50 -24.53 5.60
C GLU A 191 4.33 -23.58 5.85
N LEU A 192 4.50 -22.27 5.65
CA LEU A 192 3.44 -21.28 5.75
C LEU A 192 2.39 -21.45 4.64
N ASP A 193 2.77 -21.47 3.36
CA ASP A 193 1.88 -21.64 2.20
C ASP A 193 0.98 -22.89 2.33
N GLY A 194 1.59 -24.02 2.71
CA GLY A 194 0.87 -25.27 2.98
C GLY A 194 -0.07 -25.17 4.19
N TRP A 195 0.33 -24.44 5.24
CA TRP A 195 -0.52 -24.19 6.40
C TRP A 195 -1.71 -23.26 6.07
N VAL A 196 -1.51 -22.21 5.27
CA VAL A 196 -2.57 -21.28 4.83
C VAL A 196 -3.61 -22.06 4.03
N THR A 197 -3.15 -22.79 3.00
CA THR A 197 -4.01 -23.66 2.19
C THR A 197 -4.86 -24.59 3.08
N ALA A 198 -4.21 -25.28 4.03
CA ALA A 198 -4.88 -26.20 4.95
C ALA A 198 -5.80 -25.53 6.00
N GLN A 199 -5.71 -24.20 6.22
CA GLN A 199 -6.69 -23.48 7.03
C GLN A 199 -7.87 -22.98 6.20
N ILE A 200 -7.62 -22.39 5.02
CA ILE A 200 -8.69 -21.91 4.12
C ILE A 200 -9.57 -23.07 3.63
N GLU A 201 -9.00 -24.26 3.41
CA GLU A 201 -9.78 -25.46 3.08
C GLU A 201 -10.85 -25.85 4.11
N ARG A 202 -10.74 -25.36 5.36
CA ARG A 202 -11.71 -25.61 6.44
C ARG A 202 -12.98 -24.78 6.29
N ILE A 203 -12.91 -23.65 5.58
CA ILE A 203 -14.06 -22.79 5.31
C ILE A 203 -14.91 -23.46 4.22
N PRO A 204 -16.23 -23.64 4.41
CA PRO A 204 -17.13 -24.13 3.36
C PRO A 204 -17.03 -23.28 2.09
N SER A 205 -17.03 -23.90 0.92
CA SER A 205 -16.83 -23.22 -0.38
C SER A 205 -17.77 -22.04 -0.59
N GLU A 206 -19.00 -22.16 -0.09
CA GLU A 206 -20.09 -21.18 -0.22
C GLU A 206 -19.89 -19.96 0.69
N ARG A 207 -18.93 -20.01 1.61
CA ARG A 207 -18.65 -18.98 2.63
C ARG A 207 -17.30 -18.28 2.45
N ARG A 208 -16.53 -18.59 1.39
CA ARG A 208 -15.21 -17.98 1.13
C ARG A 208 -15.30 -16.57 0.53
N LYS A 209 -16.31 -15.81 0.95
CA LYS A 209 -16.62 -14.44 0.53
C LYS A 209 -16.33 -13.47 1.66
N LEU A 210 -15.48 -12.50 1.42
CA LEU A 210 -15.12 -11.44 2.34
C LEU A 210 -15.27 -10.05 1.72
N VAL A 211 -15.35 -9.04 2.59
CA VAL A 211 -15.20 -7.63 2.24
C VAL A 211 -14.16 -7.01 3.17
N THR A 212 -13.22 -6.30 2.57
CA THR A 212 -12.12 -5.56 3.22
C THR A 212 -12.38 -4.06 3.10
N ALA A 213 -11.56 -3.20 3.72
CA ALA A 213 -11.69 -1.76 3.53
C ALA A 213 -11.11 -1.30 2.19
N HIS A 214 -9.99 -1.86 1.70
CA HIS A 214 -9.54 -1.66 0.31
C HIS A 214 -9.16 -2.97 -0.41
N ASP A 215 -8.74 -2.89 -1.68
CA ASP A 215 -8.48 -4.05 -2.55
C ASP A 215 -7.05 -4.60 -2.41
N THR A 216 -6.76 -5.15 -1.22
CA THR A 216 -5.44 -5.62 -0.81
C THR A 216 -5.23 -7.13 -0.96
N PHE A 217 -6.31 -7.89 -1.20
CA PHE A 217 -6.29 -9.36 -1.12
C PHE A 217 -6.50 -10.05 -2.48
N GLY A 218 -6.32 -9.36 -3.60
CA GLY A 218 -6.45 -9.91 -4.95
C GLY A 218 -5.60 -11.18 -5.17
N TYR A 219 -4.28 -11.09 -4.93
CA TYR A 219 -3.39 -12.26 -5.03
C TYR A 219 -3.73 -13.36 -4.01
N PHE A 220 -4.04 -13.02 -2.76
CA PHE A 220 -4.37 -13.99 -1.71
C PHE A 220 -5.63 -14.80 -2.04
N THR A 221 -6.71 -14.11 -2.45
CA THR A 221 -7.98 -14.75 -2.78
C THR A 221 -7.85 -15.62 -4.03
N GLN A 222 -7.12 -15.16 -5.05
CA GLN A 222 -6.77 -15.97 -6.23
C GLN A 222 -5.93 -17.22 -5.86
N ARG A 223 -4.91 -17.07 -5.01
CA ARG A 223 -3.98 -18.14 -4.61
C ARG A 223 -4.65 -19.24 -3.79
N TYR A 224 -5.54 -18.87 -2.86
CA TYR A 224 -6.12 -19.80 -1.87
C TYR A 224 -7.60 -20.13 -2.11
N GLY A 225 -8.24 -19.55 -3.14
CA GLY A 225 -9.62 -19.85 -3.52
C GLY A 225 -10.65 -19.23 -2.58
N LEU A 226 -10.55 -17.91 -2.40
CA LEU A 226 -11.59 -17.05 -1.83
C LEU A 226 -12.05 -16.02 -2.87
N GLU A 227 -12.99 -15.17 -2.49
CA GLU A 227 -13.59 -14.12 -3.31
C GLU A 227 -13.71 -12.84 -2.47
N VAL A 228 -13.06 -11.75 -2.89
CA VAL A 228 -13.39 -10.39 -2.42
C VAL A 228 -14.66 -9.98 -3.15
N VAL A 229 -15.76 -9.81 -2.43
CA VAL A 229 -17.05 -9.42 -3.03
C VAL A 229 -17.07 -7.93 -3.38
N GLY A 230 -16.37 -7.13 -2.60
CA GLY A 230 -16.23 -5.69 -2.75
C GLY A 230 -15.36 -5.16 -1.61
N THR A 231 -15.10 -3.86 -1.63
CA THR A 231 -14.20 -3.19 -0.68
C THR A 231 -14.84 -1.87 -0.24
N ALA A 232 -14.64 -1.47 1.03
CA ALA A 232 -15.31 -0.30 1.60
C ALA A 232 -14.98 1.01 0.88
N LEU A 233 -13.75 1.15 0.41
CA LEU A 233 -13.21 2.26 -0.38
C LEU A 233 -13.35 2.04 -1.90
N GLY A 234 -13.94 0.92 -2.32
CA GLY A 234 -13.91 0.47 -3.71
C GLY A 234 -12.50 0.11 -4.20
N SER A 235 -12.36 -0.14 -5.50
CA SER A 235 -11.06 -0.26 -6.19
C SER A 235 -10.50 1.11 -6.60
N LEU A 236 -11.08 2.21 -6.11
CA LEU A 236 -11.01 3.54 -6.74
C LEU A 236 -10.51 4.66 -5.81
N SER A 237 -10.49 4.44 -4.50
CA SER A 237 -9.94 5.42 -3.55
C SER A 237 -8.45 5.16 -3.32
N THR A 238 -7.66 6.24 -3.40
CA THR A 238 -6.42 6.36 -2.62
C THR A 238 -6.81 6.52 -1.15
N GLU A 239 -6.09 5.89 -0.21
CA GLU A 239 -6.41 5.85 1.24
C GLU A 239 -6.84 7.18 1.89
N ALA A 240 -6.43 8.31 1.32
CA ALA A 240 -6.83 9.67 1.71
C ALA A 240 -8.28 10.08 1.36
N ALA A 241 -9.11 9.22 0.76
CA ALA A 241 -10.47 9.54 0.32
C ALA A 241 -11.53 8.55 0.84
N ASP A 242 -12.45 9.05 1.69
CA ASP A 242 -13.69 8.35 2.07
C ASP A 242 -14.61 8.13 0.84
N PRO A 243 -15.39 7.03 0.80
CA PRO A 243 -16.27 6.72 -0.32
C PRO A 243 -17.51 7.61 -0.30
N SER A 244 -18.10 7.88 -1.47
CA SER A 244 -19.36 8.61 -1.52
C SER A 244 -20.51 7.79 -0.92
N ALA A 245 -21.55 8.49 -0.44
CA ALA A 245 -22.74 7.84 0.09
C ALA A 245 -23.47 6.94 -0.94
N GLY A 246 -23.24 7.15 -2.25
CA GLY A 246 -23.76 6.29 -3.31
C GLY A 246 -22.99 4.97 -3.44
N GLU A 247 -21.66 5.03 -3.41
CA GLU A 247 -20.78 3.85 -3.44
C GLU A 247 -20.97 2.99 -2.18
N LEU A 248 -21.04 3.64 -1.01
CA LEU A 248 -21.33 2.98 0.26
C LEU A 248 -22.69 2.26 0.24
N ALA A 249 -23.73 2.87 -0.33
CA ALA A 249 -25.04 2.24 -0.46
C ALA A 249 -25.02 1.05 -1.43
N ALA A 250 -24.34 1.17 -2.58
CA ALA A 250 -24.19 0.09 -3.55
C ALA A 250 -23.44 -1.11 -2.95
N LEU A 251 -22.38 -0.87 -2.17
CA LEU A 251 -21.66 -1.92 -1.45
C LEU A 251 -22.53 -2.61 -0.40
N ILE A 252 -23.34 -1.86 0.35
CA ILE A 252 -24.28 -2.41 1.35
C ILE A 252 -25.32 -3.32 0.66
N GLU A 253 -25.87 -2.91 -0.49
CA GLU A 253 -26.77 -3.77 -1.29
C GLU A 253 -26.06 -5.03 -1.81
N GLN A 254 -24.82 -4.90 -2.29
CA GLN A 254 -24.01 -6.02 -2.79
C GLN A 254 -23.66 -7.03 -1.69
N ILE A 255 -23.25 -6.57 -0.51
CA ILE A 255 -22.99 -7.38 0.69
C ILE A 255 -24.22 -8.25 1.04
N GLN A 256 -25.41 -7.63 1.04
CA GLN A 256 -26.66 -8.32 1.35
C GLN A 256 -27.08 -9.30 0.25
N ALA A 257 -26.84 -8.97 -1.03
CA ALA A 257 -27.18 -9.82 -2.17
C ALA A 257 -26.28 -11.05 -2.29
N GLU A 258 -24.97 -10.90 -2.07
CA GLU A 258 -23.97 -11.96 -2.26
C GLU A 258 -23.78 -12.87 -1.03
N GLY A 259 -24.33 -12.49 0.12
CA GLY A 259 -24.35 -13.29 1.35
C GLY A 259 -23.00 -13.27 2.11
N VAL A 260 -22.30 -12.14 2.11
CA VAL A 260 -20.99 -11.99 2.77
C VAL A 260 -21.11 -12.32 4.26
N SER A 261 -20.21 -13.18 4.76
CA SER A 261 -20.27 -13.68 6.14
C SER A 261 -19.51 -12.82 7.15
N ALA A 262 -18.50 -12.04 6.70
CA ALA A 262 -17.66 -11.21 7.56
C ALA A 262 -17.13 -9.97 6.82
N LEU A 263 -16.95 -8.89 7.57
CA LEU A 263 -16.26 -7.66 7.16
C LEU A 263 -14.93 -7.55 7.91
N PHE A 264 -13.93 -6.94 7.30
CA PHE A 264 -12.61 -6.73 7.92
C PHE A 264 -12.15 -5.29 7.75
N ALA A 265 -11.62 -4.70 8.82
CA ALA A 265 -10.86 -3.45 8.76
C ALA A 265 -9.36 -3.78 8.66
N GLU A 266 -8.59 -2.91 7.98
CA GLU A 266 -7.13 -3.04 7.93
C GLU A 266 -6.44 -2.15 8.96
N ASN A 267 -5.23 -2.54 9.39
CA ASN A 267 -4.42 -1.83 10.37
C ASN A 267 -3.95 -0.43 9.93
N VAL A 268 -3.99 -0.12 8.63
CA VAL A 268 -3.71 1.21 8.06
C VAL A 268 -4.97 2.03 7.76
N SER A 269 -6.15 1.39 7.76
CA SER A 269 -7.43 1.99 7.37
C SER A 269 -8.16 2.67 8.54
N ASN A 270 -9.12 3.55 8.24
CA ASN A 270 -10.06 4.08 9.23
C ASN A 270 -11.16 3.04 9.55
N PRO A 271 -11.20 2.42 10.75
CA PRO A 271 -12.15 1.35 11.06
C PRO A 271 -13.61 1.81 11.09
N ALA A 272 -13.86 3.11 11.28
CA ALA A 272 -15.22 3.66 11.41
C ALA A 272 -16.09 3.42 10.17
N LEU A 273 -15.48 3.24 8.99
CA LEU A 273 -16.20 2.90 7.76
C LEU A 273 -16.74 1.47 7.79
N ILE A 274 -15.90 0.49 8.14
CA ILE A 274 -16.29 -0.92 8.29
C ILE A 274 -17.31 -1.10 9.43
N GLU A 275 -17.16 -0.37 10.53
CA GLU A 275 -18.14 -0.37 11.63
C GLU A 275 -19.52 0.15 11.18
N ARG A 276 -19.59 1.15 10.30
CA ARG A 276 -20.86 1.65 9.73
C ARG A 276 -21.50 0.61 8.79
N ILE A 277 -20.70 -0.01 7.91
CA ILE A 277 -21.17 -1.08 7.02
C ILE A 277 -21.72 -2.26 7.84
N ALA A 278 -21.06 -2.64 8.94
CA ALA A 278 -21.52 -3.67 9.85
C ALA A 278 -22.87 -3.34 10.51
N GLN A 279 -23.09 -2.08 10.89
CA GLN A 279 -24.34 -1.61 11.50
C GLN A 279 -25.53 -1.65 10.52
N GLU A 280 -25.34 -1.24 9.26
CA GLU A 280 -26.40 -1.23 8.24
C GLU A 280 -26.67 -2.61 7.61
N THR A 281 -25.66 -3.48 7.53
CA THR A 281 -25.79 -4.83 6.94
C THR A 281 -26.13 -5.92 7.96
N GLY A 282 -25.78 -5.71 9.24
CA GLY A 282 -25.85 -6.74 10.29
C GLY A 282 -24.78 -7.84 10.18
N VAL A 283 -23.81 -7.70 9.27
CA VAL A 283 -22.67 -8.62 9.14
C VAL A 283 -21.65 -8.35 10.26
N LYS A 284 -20.99 -9.40 10.76
CA LYS A 284 -19.96 -9.28 11.79
C LYS A 284 -18.69 -8.65 11.23
N VAL A 285 -18.05 -7.78 12.00
CA VAL A 285 -16.64 -7.43 11.82
C VAL A 285 -15.79 -8.56 12.43
N GLY A 286 -14.75 -9.00 11.73
CA GLY A 286 -13.73 -9.91 12.26
C GLY A 286 -12.70 -9.20 13.14
N GLU A 287 -11.65 -9.92 13.55
CA GLU A 287 -10.42 -9.26 14.01
C GLU A 287 -9.80 -8.48 12.83
N PRO A 288 -9.11 -7.35 13.06
CA PRO A 288 -8.47 -6.57 11.99
C PRO A 288 -7.43 -7.37 11.19
N LEU A 289 -7.25 -7.02 9.93
CA LEU A 289 -6.22 -7.60 9.07
C LEU A 289 -5.01 -6.67 8.95
N TYR A 290 -3.83 -7.26 8.79
CA TYR A 290 -2.58 -6.56 8.52
C TYR A 290 -2.25 -6.60 7.04
N THR A 291 -2.11 -5.44 6.39
CA THR A 291 -1.82 -5.37 4.96
C THR A 291 -0.45 -4.77 4.65
N ASP A 292 -0.34 -3.45 4.77
CA ASP A 292 0.77 -2.65 4.25
C ASP A 292 1.81 -2.30 5.32
N ALA A 293 1.48 -2.56 6.58
CA ALA A 293 2.36 -2.48 7.73
C ALA A 293 2.25 -3.75 8.60
N LEU A 294 3.37 -4.15 9.21
CA LEU A 294 3.42 -5.22 10.21
C LEU A 294 2.84 -4.76 11.55
N GLY A 295 2.60 -5.71 12.46
CA GLY A 295 2.32 -5.40 13.86
C GLY A 295 3.54 -4.82 14.58
N ALA A 296 3.30 -4.14 15.71
CA ALA A 296 4.36 -3.61 16.57
C ALA A 296 5.25 -4.74 17.14
N GLU A 297 6.51 -4.43 17.48
CA GLU A 297 7.47 -5.43 17.98
C GLU A 297 6.91 -6.21 19.20
N GLY A 298 6.89 -7.54 19.09
CA GLY A 298 6.35 -8.44 20.13
C GLY A 298 4.83 -8.71 20.07
N SER A 299 4.14 -8.19 19.06
CA SER A 299 2.78 -8.66 18.69
C SER A 299 2.81 -10.01 17.96
N ASP A 300 1.65 -10.64 17.77
CA ASP A 300 1.47 -11.86 16.97
C ASP A 300 1.38 -11.59 15.45
N SER A 301 1.83 -10.42 15.01
CA SER A 301 1.93 -9.98 13.61
C SER A 301 3.22 -9.20 13.31
N ALA A 302 4.22 -9.26 14.21
CA ALA A 302 5.47 -8.49 14.15
C ALA A 302 6.42 -8.91 13.01
N THR A 303 6.24 -10.09 12.42
CA THR A 303 6.95 -10.56 11.22
C THR A 303 5.97 -10.99 10.14
N TYR A 304 6.41 -11.04 8.88
CA TYR A 304 5.57 -11.46 7.75
C TYR A 304 4.89 -12.83 7.98
N ILE A 305 5.59 -13.80 8.57
CA ILE A 305 5.03 -15.14 8.84
C ILE A 305 3.94 -15.08 9.91
N GLU A 306 4.14 -14.25 10.93
CA GLU A 306 3.15 -14.01 11.99
C GLU A 306 1.94 -13.24 11.46
N MET A 307 2.17 -12.18 10.67
CA MET A 307 1.16 -11.38 9.97
C MET A 307 0.22 -12.25 9.11
N VAL A 308 0.77 -13.10 8.24
CA VAL A 308 -0.03 -14.03 7.41
C VAL A 308 -0.79 -15.03 8.29
N ARG A 309 -0.19 -15.52 9.39
CA ARG A 309 -0.88 -16.41 10.34
C ARG A 309 -2.03 -15.71 11.05
N HIS A 310 -1.85 -14.47 11.48
CA HIS A 310 -2.90 -13.65 12.11
C HIS A 310 -4.08 -13.46 11.16
N ASN A 311 -3.83 -12.94 9.95
CA ASN A 311 -4.87 -12.70 8.95
C ASN A 311 -5.67 -13.97 8.61
N VAL A 312 -4.98 -15.09 8.40
CA VAL A 312 -5.63 -16.37 8.08
C VAL A 312 -6.44 -16.91 9.25
N ASN A 313 -5.97 -16.74 10.50
CA ASN A 313 -6.76 -17.10 11.68
C ASN A 313 -8.02 -16.23 11.80
N ALA A 314 -7.93 -14.91 11.58
CA ALA A 314 -9.06 -13.98 11.60
C ALA A 314 -10.11 -14.32 10.51
N ILE A 315 -9.66 -14.51 9.27
CA ILE A 315 -10.49 -14.91 8.13
C ILE A 315 -11.20 -16.25 8.41
N VAL A 316 -10.47 -17.26 8.88
CA VAL A 316 -11.02 -18.60 9.15
C VAL A 316 -11.98 -18.57 10.34
N ALA A 317 -11.72 -17.78 11.38
CA ALA A 317 -12.64 -17.62 12.50
C ALA A 317 -13.97 -17.02 12.04
N ALA A 318 -13.95 -15.87 11.37
CA ALA A 318 -15.17 -15.16 10.99
C ALA A 318 -15.98 -15.86 9.88
N LEU A 319 -15.31 -16.55 8.93
CA LEU A 319 -15.99 -17.26 7.84
C LEU A 319 -16.43 -18.71 8.20
N SER A 320 -16.10 -19.22 9.40
CA SER A 320 -16.49 -20.58 9.84
C SER A 320 -17.70 -20.65 10.79
N GLU A 321 -18.17 -19.52 11.35
CA GLU A 321 -19.31 -19.47 12.30
C GLU A 321 -20.69 -19.50 11.62
#